data_AF-A0A2D4YWF9-F1
#
_entry.id   AF-A0A2D4YWF9-F1
#
_cell.length_a   1.000
_cell.length_b   1.000
_cell.length_c   1.000
_cell.angle_alpha   90.00
_cell.angle_beta   90.00
_cell.angle_gamma   90.00
#
_symmetry.space_group_name_H-M   'P 1'
#
loop_
_entity.id
_entity.type
_entity.pdbx_description
1 polymer ?
#
loop_
_entity_poly.entity_id
_entity_poly.type
_entity_poly.pdbx_seq_one_letter_code
_entity_poly.pdbx_strand_id
1 'polypeptide(L)'
;GIRDDEARLRFSGFNPVPYKVIVFLVAGALAGISGALYTIQSGIVSPQYMAISMSIEMVIWVAVGGRGTLIGPIIGAVLVNYLRSLVSEALPEAWLFVQGGLFIFVVVLMPDGIYGWFKNGGLTRMLAAFGIAKKSPTYPKLDLDKSFSS
;
A
#
# COMPACT_ATOMS: atom_id res chain seq x y z
N GLY A 1 1.54 -14.38 -9.74
CA GLY A 1 2.85 -15.00 -10.01
C GLY A 1 3.16 -16.00 -8.92
N ILE A 2 4.04 -15.66 -7.98
CA ILE A 2 4.43 -16.57 -6.87
C ILE A 2 3.42 -16.56 -5.70
N ARG A 3 2.61 -15.50 -5.58
CA ARG A 3 1.63 -15.34 -4.48
C ARG A 3 0.34 -16.15 -4.65
N ASP A 4 -0.06 -16.45 -5.89
CA ASP A 4 -1.36 -17.09 -6.19
C ASP A 4 -1.23 -18.60 -6.48
N ASP A 5 -0.03 -19.11 -6.77
CA ASP A 5 0.23 -20.52 -7.12
C ASP A 5 0.94 -21.30 -5.99
N GLU A 6 0.99 -20.75 -4.77
CA GLU A 6 1.74 -21.36 -3.67
C GLU A 6 1.15 -22.71 -3.21
N ALA A 7 -0.18 -22.83 -3.25
CA ALA A 7 -0.87 -24.10 -2.99
C ALA A 7 -0.61 -25.12 -4.11
N ARG A 8 -0.42 -24.68 -5.35
CA ARG A 8 -0.25 -25.53 -6.54
C ARG A 8 1.20 -25.98 -6.74
N LEU A 9 2.17 -25.15 -6.36
CA LEU A 9 3.61 -25.43 -6.43
C LEU A 9 4.07 -26.44 -5.37
N ARG A 10 3.41 -26.51 -4.21
CA ARG A 10 3.69 -27.54 -3.19
C ARG A 10 3.39 -28.97 -3.69
N PHE A 11 2.45 -29.14 -4.62
CA PHE A 11 2.18 -30.41 -5.28
C PHE A 11 3.22 -30.78 -6.36
N SER A 12 4.11 -29.85 -6.73
CA SER A 12 5.13 -30.02 -7.77
C SER A 12 6.55 -30.24 -7.21
N GLY A 13 6.71 -30.37 -5.88
CA GLY A 13 8.00 -30.59 -5.22
C GLY A 13 8.89 -29.36 -5.06
N PHE A 14 8.46 -28.17 -5.49
CA PHE A 14 9.20 -26.92 -5.32
C PHE A 14 8.86 -26.27 -3.98
N ASN A 15 9.85 -26.07 -3.11
CA ASN A 15 9.65 -25.41 -1.82
C ASN A 15 9.82 -23.88 -1.96
N PRO A 16 8.76 -23.05 -1.84
CA PRO A 16 8.87 -21.59 -1.90
C PRO A 16 9.45 -20.96 -0.62
N VAL A 17 9.61 -21.74 0.46
CA VAL A 17 10.12 -21.30 1.76
C VAL A 17 11.52 -20.70 1.68
N PRO A 18 12.55 -21.34 1.06
CA PRO A 18 13.90 -20.75 0.97
C PRO A 18 13.92 -19.38 0.29
N TYR A 19 13.12 -19.17 -0.75
CA TYR A 19 13.05 -17.87 -1.43
C TYR A 19 12.49 -16.77 -0.50
N LYS A 20 11.41 -17.06 0.23
CA LYS A 20 10.83 -16.12 1.20
C LYS A 20 11.78 -15.80 2.34
N VAL A 21 12.51 -16.81 2.84
CA VAL A 21 13.51 -16.63 3.91
C VAL A 21 14.66 -15.75 3.45
N ILE A 22 15.17 -15.92 2.23
CA ILE A 22 16.24 -15.07 1.67
C ILE A 22 15.75 -13.63 1.53
N VAL A 23 14.54 -13.41 0.98
CA VAL A 23 13.96 -12.07 0.87
C VAL A 23 13.77 -11.41 2.23
N PHE A 24 13.32 -12.16 3.24
CA PHE A 24 13.17 -11.66 4.60
C PHE A 24 14.52 -11.30 5.24
N LEU A 25 15.55 -12.14 5.07
CA LEU A 25 16.91 -11.88 5.54
C LEU A 25 17.48 -10.60 4.92
N VAL A 26 17.35 -10.45 3.60
CA VAL A 26 17.83 -9.26 2.87
C VAL A 26 17.06 -8.01 3.32
N ALA A 27 15.73 -8.09 3.45
CA ALA A 27 14.93 -6.97 3.93
C ALA A 27 15.29 -6.58 5.37
N GLY A 28 15.48 -7.55 6.26
CA GLY A 28 15.90 -7.32 7.65
C GLY A 28 17.30 -6.71 7.75
N ALA A 29 18.24 -7.17 6.92
CA ALA A 29 19.59 -6.59 6.85
C ALA A 29 19.55 -5.13 6.39
N LEU A 30 18.78 -4.83 5.33
CA LEU A 30 18.60 -3.46 4.84
C LEU A 30 17.92 -2.55 5.87
N ALA A 31 16.89 -3.05 6.56
CA ALA A 31 16.23 -2.32 7.64
C ALA A 31 17.18 -2.03 8.81
N GLY A 32 18.02 -3.00 9.19
CA GLY A 32 19.03 -2.83 10.25
C GLY A 32 20.10 -1.79 9.88
N ILE A 33 20.62 -1.85 8.65
CA ILE A 33 21.58 -0.86 8.14
C ILE A 33 20.94 0.53 8.10
N SER A 34 19.71 0.64 7.60
CA SER A 34 18.98 1.91 7.55
C SER A 34 18.78 2.50 8.94
N GLY A 35 18.44 1.68 9.95
CA GLY A 35 18.32 2.13 11.33
C GLY A 35 19.65 2.60 11.92
N ALA A 36 20.74 1.89 11.66
CA ALA A 36 22.08 2.27 12.12
C ALA A 36 22.59 3.56 11.46
N LEU A 37 22.27 3.79 10.19
CA LEU A 37 22.58 5.06 9.50
C LEU A 37 21.74 6.23 10.05
N TYR A 38 20.47 5.98 10.36
CA TYR A 38 19.57 7.00 10.91
C TYR A 38 20.05 7.55 12.26
N THR A 39 20.59 6.69 13.13
CA THR A 39 21.11 7.11 14.44
C THR A 39 22.36 7.98 14.29
N ILE A 40 23.26 7.64 13.35
CA ILE A 40 24.46 8.44 13.05
C ILE A 40 24.07 9.83 12.51
N GLN A 41 23.08 9.89 11.61
CA GLN A 41 22.62 11.15 11.04
C GLN A 41 21.97 12.07 12.08
N SER A 42 21.21 11.50 13.02
CA SER A 42 20.41 12.29 13.96
C SER A 42 21.22 12.81 15.15
N GLY A 43 22.34 12.18 15.51
CA GLY A 43 23.32 12.64 16.50
C GLY A 43 22.83 12.76 17.97
N ILE A 44 21.51 12.77 18.19
CA ILE A 44 20.83 12.88 19.48
C ILE A 44 19.72 11.83 19.48
N VAL A 45 19.75 10.89 20.40
CA VAL A 45 18.64 9.96 20.61
C VAL A 45 17.57 10.67 21.41
N SER A 46 16.64 11.32 20.69
CA SER A 46 15.47 11.94 21.30
C SER A 46 14.33 10.91 21.40
N PRO A 47 13.61 10.79 22.53
CA PRO A 47 12.44 9.91 22.67
C PRO A 47 11.37 10.15 21.60
N GLN A 48 11.36 11.34 21.01
CA GLN A 48 10.51 11.74 19.89
C GLN A 48 10.66 10.81 18.66
N TYR A 49 11.81 10.17 18.44
CA TYR A 49 11.97 9.20 17.34
C TYR A 49 11.31 7.85 17.61
N MET A 50 11.05 7.53 18.88
CA MET A 50 10.28 6.34 19.29
C MET A 50 8.80 6.66 19.51
N ALA A 51 8.37 7.90 19.21
CA ALA A 51 6.98 8.29 19.36
C ALA A 51 6.08 7.59 18.34
N ILE A 52 4.83 7.37 18.74
CA ILE A 52 3.79 6.74 17.92
C ILE A 52 3.58 7.51 16.60
N SER A 53 3.79 8.83 16.59
CA SER A 53 3.64 9.66 15.39
C SER A 53 4.56 9.23 14.25
N MET A 54 5.80 8.81 14.54
CA MET A 54 6.76 8.36 13.51
C MET A 54 6.33 7.04 12.87
N SER A 55 5.80 6.09 13.64
CA SER A 55 5.36 4.81 13.08
C SER A 55 4.13 4.98 12.19
N ILE A 56 3.20 5.86 12.58
CA ILE A 56 2.05 6.24 11.75
C ILE A 56 2.53 6.88 10.45
N GLU A 57 3.51 7.79 10.51
CA GLU A 57 4.06 8.45 9.33
C GLU A 57 4.67 7.46 8.33
N MET A 58 5.43 6.46 8.80
CA MET A 58 5.96 5.39 7.95
C MET A 58 4.85 4.56 7.27
N VAL A 59 3.78 4.24 8.01
CA VAL A 59 2.63 3.52 7.44
C VAL A 59 1.95 4.37 6.38
N ILE A 60 1.81 5.68 6.60
CA ILE A 60 1.23 6.61 5.63
C ILE A 60 2.08 6.64 4.35
N TRP A 61 3.42 6.69 4.44
CA TRP A 61 4.28 6.65 3.24
C TRP A 61 4.01 5.41 2.38
N VAL A 62 3.88 4.25 3.02
CA VAL A 62 3.58 2.98 2.33
C VAL A 62 2.14 2.96 1.79
N ALA A 63 1.17 3.46 2.55
CA ALA A 63 -0.24 3.49 2.15
C ALA A 63 -0.45 4.43 0.96
N VAL A 64 0.12 5.64 1.02
CA VAL A 64 0.08 6.64 -0.05
C VAL A 64 0.77 6.09 -1.30
N GLY A 65 1.96 5.53 -1.14
CA GLY A 65 2.74 4.94 -2.23
C GLY A 65 2.11 3.69 -2.87
N GLY A 66 1.45 2.87 -2.06
CA GLY A 66 0.89 1.57 -2.41
C GLY A 66 1.82 0.41 -2.09
N ARG A 67 1.26 -0.65 -1.50
CA ARG A 67 1.95 -1.90 -1.07
C ARG A 67 2.43 -2.82 -2.21
N GLY A 68 2.28 -2.41 -3.47
CA GLY A 68 2.50 -3.26 -4.65
C GLY A 68 3.94 -3.29 -5.16
N THR A 69 4.76 -2.27 -4.83
CA THR A 69 6.15 -2.15 -5.28
C THR A 69 7.00 -1.42 -4.25
N LEU A 70 8.33 -1.58 -4.35
CA LEU A 70 9.29 -0.84 -3.51
C LEU A 70 9.32 0.67 -3.85
N ILE A 71 9.00 1.02 -5.10
CA ILE A 71 9.01 2.41 -5.60
C ILE A 71 7.83 3.22 -5.03
N GLY A 72 6.69 2.56 -4.79
CA GLY A 72 5.51 3.21 -4.20
C GLY A 72 5.84 3.93 -2.89
N PRO A 73 6.33 3.23 -1.84
CA PRO A 73 6.69 3.85 -0.56
C PRO A 73 7.70 4.99 -0.67
N ILE A 74 8.65 4.94 -1.62
CA ILE A 74 9.62 6.02 -1.84
C ILE A 74 8.91 7.29 -2.31
N ILE A 75 8.02 7.17 -3.30
CA ILE A 75 7.21 8.30 -3.79
C ILE A 75 6.28 8.82 -2.68
N GLY A 76 5.66 7.91 -1.92
CA GLY A 76 4.81 8.27 -0.79
C GLY A 76 5.58 9.01 0.30
N ALA A 77 6.79 8.59 0.64
CA ALA A 77 7.65 9.25 1.62
C ALA A 77 8.02 10.67 1.19
N VAL A 78 8.38 10.87 -0.09
CA VAL A 78 8.70 12.18 -0.64
C VAL A 78 7.48 13.11 -0.62
N LEU A 79 6.33 12.63 -1.09
CA LEU A 79 5.11 13.43 -1.15
C LEU A 79 4.62 13.83 0.25
N VAL A 80 4.63 12.89 1.19
CA VAL A 80 4.18 13.13 2.56
C VAL A 80 5.18 14.01 3.32
N ASN A 81 6.49 13.86 3.12
CA ASN A 81 7.46 14.80 3.68
C ASN A 81 7.28 16.22 3.11
N TYR A 82 6.98 16.33 1.82
CA TYR A 82 6.72 17.63 1.21
C TYR A 82 5.46 18.29 1.81
N LEU A 83 4.36 17.53 1.93
CA LEU A 83 3.15 17.97 2.64
C LEU A 83 3.43 18.32 4.10
N ARG A 84 4.29 17.54 4.77
CA ARG A 84 4.73 17.81 6.14
C ARG A 84 5.42 19.15 6.26
N SER A 85 6.37 19.46 5.37
CA SER A 85 7.07 20.75 5.39
C SER A 85 6.07 21.89 5.25
N LEU A 86 5.16 21.81 4.27
CA LEU A 86 4.19 22.87 4.02
C LEU A 86 3.21 23.11 5.18
N VAL A 87 2.75 22.02 5.83
CA VAL A 87 1.71 22.11 6.87
C VAL A 87 2.29 22.31 8.27
N SER A 88 3.44 21.68 8.57
CA SER A 88 4.12 21.85 9.86
C SER A 88 4.74 23.22 10.05
N GLU A 89 5.08 23.94 8.96
CA GLU A 89 5.55 25.32 9.02
C GLU A 89 4.45 26.31 9.46
N ALA A 90 3.18 26.02 9.15
CA ALA A 90 2.05 26.89 9.51
C ALA A 90 1.49 26.58 10.91
N LEU A 91 1.25 25.30 11.23
CA LEU A 91 0.61 24.88 12.49
C LEU A 91 1.11 23.48 12.93
N PRO A 92 2.07 23.39 13.86
CA PRO A 92 2.63 22.11 14.33
C PRO A 92 1.59 21.18 14.97
N GLU A 93 0.64 21.74 15.74
CA GLU A 93 -0.44 21.01 16.42
C GLU A 93 -1.47 20.41 15.44
N ALA A 94 -1.71 21.09 14.31
CA ALA A 94 -2.66 20.63 13.29
C ALA A 94 -2.12 19.44 12.48
N TRP A 95 -0.80 19.25 12.44
CA TRP A 95 -0.16 18.19 11.66
C TRP A 95 -0.61 16.79 12.10
N LEU A 96 -0.80 16.54 13.40
CA LEU A 96 -1.30 15.23 13.87
C LEU A 96 -2.70 14.92 13.33
N PHE A 97 -3.58 15.91 13.30
CA PHE A 97 -4.93 15.77 12.74
C PHE A 97 -4.89 15.54 11.23
N VAL A 98 -4.00 16.24 10.52
CA VAL A 98 -3.78 16.05 9.09
C VAL A 98 -3.19 14.67 8.80
N GLN A 99 -2.25 14.18 9.61
CA GLN A 99 -1.72 12.81 9.49
C GLN A 99 -2.82 11.76 9.68
N GLY A 100 -3.64 11.88 10.72
CA GLY A 100 -4.76 10.97 10.97
C GLY A 100 -5.80 11.00 9.85
N GLY A 101 -6.16 12.21 9.38
CA GLY A 101 -7.08 12.40 8.26
C GLY A 101 -6.54 11.82 6.95
N LEU A 102 -5.27 12.06 6.64
CA LEU A 102 -4.59 11.52 5.47
C LEU A 102 -4.53 10.00 5.51
N PHE A 103 -4.25 9.41 6.68
CA PHE A 103 -4.27 7.96 6.86
C PHE A 103 -5.64 7.37 6.52
N ILE A 104 -6.71 7.91 7.10
CA ILE A 104 -8.08 7.45 6.82
C ILE A 104 -8.43 7.64 5.35
N PHE A 105 -8.13 8.81 4.78
CA PHE A 105 -8.38 9.14 3.38
C PHE A 105 -7.72 8.10 2.44
N VAL A 106 -6.45 7.80 2.66
CA VAL A 106 -5.70 6.87 1.83
C VAL A 106 -6.22 5.45 1.99
N VAL A 107 -6.48 4.99 3.22
CA VAL A 107 -6.96 3.62 3.47
C VAL A 107 -8.36 3.39 2.88
N VAL A 108 -9.24 4.39 2.96
CA VAL A 108 -10.63 4.28 2.51
C VAL A 108 -10.74 4.48 0.99
N LEU A 109 -10.08 5.51 0.43
CA LEU A 109 -10.28 5.91 -0.96
C LEU A 109 -9.22 5.36 -1.92
N MET A 110 -8.02 5.07 -1.42
CA MET A 110 -6.90 4.58 -2.24
C MET A 110 -6.23 3.34 -1.60
N PRO A 111 -6.97 2.23 -1.39
CA PRO A 111 -6.42 1.02 -0.73
C PRO A 111 -5.30 0.32 -1.53
N ASP A 112 -5.15 0.63 -2.82
CA ASP A 112 -4.05 0.16 -3.66
C ASP A 112 -2.90 1.20 -3.80
N GLY A 113 -3.04 2.38 -3.18
CA GLY A 113 -2.11 3.51 -3.25
C GLY A 113 -1.98 4.14 -4.64
N ILE A 114 -1.09 5.14 -4.75
CA ILE A 114 -0.80 5.86 -6.01
C ILE A 114 -0.34 4.89 -7.11
N TYR A 115 0.46 3.87 -6.76
CA TYR A 115 0.91 2.87 -7.72
C TYR A 115 -0.25 2.05 -8.34
N GLY A 116 -1.24 1.67 -7.52
CA GLY A 116 -2.44 0.99 -8.01
C GLY A 116 -3.35 1.90 -8.84
N TRP A 117 -3.36 3.20 -8.53
CA TRP A 117 -4.13 4.21 -9.25
C TRP A 117 -3.66 4.36 -10.71
N PHE A 118 -2.35 4.45 -10.93
CA PHE A 118 -1.77 4.55 -12.28
C PHE A 118 -1.88 3.27 -13.11
N LYS A 119 -1.76 2.08 -12.49
CA LYS A 119 -1.71 0.82 -13.23
C LYS A 119 -3.08 0.29 -13.68
N ASN A 120 -4.13 0.52 -12.88
CA ASN A 120 -5.44 -0.13 -13.08
C ASN A 120 -6.60 0.86 -13.29
N GLY A 121 -6.32 2.14 -13.59
CA GLY A 121 -7.36 3.16 -13.76
C GLY A 121 -8.11 3.41 -12.46
N GLY A 122 -7.38 3.72 -11.38
CA GLY A 122 -7.97 3.80 -10.04
C GLY A 122 -9.02 4.90 -9.87
N LEU A 123 -9.12 5.86 -10.80
CA LEU A 123 -10.25 6.78 -10.88
C LEU A 123 -11.57 6.02 -11.05
N THR A 124 -11.60 4.98 -11.88
CA THR A 124 -12.77 4.12 -12.11
C THR A 124 -13.15 3.33 -10.86
N ARG A 125 -12.17 2.92 -10.04
CA ARG A 125 -12.39 2.23 -8.76
C ARG A 125 -12.83 3.18 -7.65
N MET A 126 -12.29 4.39 -7.57
CA MET A 126 -12.78 5.43 -6.66
C MET A 126 -14.22 5.80 -7.00
N LEU A 127 -14.53 6.03 -8.28
CA LEU A 127 -15.89 6.28 -8.75
C LEU A 127 -16.83 5.08 -8.51
N ALA A 128 -16.33 3.85 -8.59
CA ALA A 128 -17.08 2.65 -8.22
C ALA A 128 -17.34 2.54 -6.71
N ALA A 129 -16.36 2.90 -5.86
CA ALA A 129 -16.50 2.93 -4.41
C ALA A 129 -17.49 4.01 -3.94
N PHE A 130 -17.57 5.13 -4.68
CA PHE A 130 -18.61 6.15 -4.52
C PHE A 130 -19.96 5.77 -5.18
N GLY A 131 -20.11 4.54 -5.70
CA GLY A 131 -21.39 4.02 -6.20
C GLY A 131 -21.79 4.46 -7.61
N ILE A 132 -20.87 5.07 -8.39
CA ILE A 132 -21.17 5.64 -9.71
C ILE A 132 -20.94 4.63 -10.85
N ALA A 133 -20.16 3.57 -10.64
CA ALA A 133 -19.83 2.60 -11.69
C ALA A 133 -20.80 1.39 -11.73
N LYS A 134 -21.48 1.25 -12.86
CA LYS A 134 -22.49 0.24 -13.21
C LYS A 134 -21.90 -1.19 -13.24
N LYS A 135 -22.49 -2.11 -12.47
CA LYS A 135 -22.25 -3.55 -12.53
C LYS A 135 -22.82 -4.08 -13.86
N SER A 136 -21.99 -4.55 -14.79
CA SER A 136 -22.48 -5.17 -16.04
C SER A 136 -23.17 -6.51 -15.73
N PRO A 137 -24.39 -6.78 -16.25
CA PRO A 137 -25.08 -8.04 -16.05
C PRO A 137 -24.40 -9.15 -16.85
N THR A 138 -23.57 -9.96 -16.19
CA THR A 138 -23.01 -11.20 -16.75
C THR A 138 -24.01 -12.33 -16.50
N TYR A 139 -25.05 -12.42 -17.32
CA TYR A 139 -25.70 -13.68 -17.59
C TYR A 139 -25.98 -13.76 -19.09
N PRO A 140 -25.34 -14.69 -19.82
CA PRO A 140 -25.81 -15.09 -21.13
C PRO A 140 -27.25 -15.57 -20.97
N LYS A 141 -28.17 -14.96 -21.73
CA LYS A 141 -29.54 -15.45 -21.78
C LYS A 141 -29.50 -16.91 -22.25
N LEU A 142 -30.26 -17.73 -21.55
CA LEU A 142 -30.46 -19.13 -21.81
C LEU A 142 -31.19 -19.27 -23.16
N ASP A 143 -30.42 -19.26 -24.24
CA ASP A 143 -30.83 -19.75 -25.56
C ASP A 143 -31.13 -21.28 -25.55
N LEU A 144 -31.19 -21.88 -24.35
CA LEU A 144 -31.62 -23.24 -24.06
C LEU A 144 -33.15 -23.40 -24.04
N ASP A 145 -33.94 -22.33 -24.20
CA ASP A 145 -35.41 -22.39 -24.29
C ASP A 145 -35.95 -22.43 -25.74
N LYS A 146 -35.20 -23.05 -26.66
CA LYS A 146 -35.73 -23.43 -27.98
C LYS A 146 -35.51 -24.91 -28.31
N SER A 147 -34.89 -25.68 -27.42
CA SER A 147 -34.80 -27.14 -27.51
C SER A 147 -35.84 -27.87 -26.65
N PHE A 148 -36.68 -27.14 -25.91
CA PHE A 148 -37.74 -27.70 -25.04
C PHE A 148 -39.17 -27.39 -25.47
N SER A 149 -39.38 -26.67 -26.58
CA SER A 149 -40.69 -26.63 -27.25
C SER A 149 -40.59 -27.46 -28.52
N SER A 150 -41.05 -28.71 -28.41
CA SER A 150 -41.66 -29.44 -29.53
C SER A 150 -42.70 -28.59 -30.26
#